data_AF-A0A1I7SQW7-F1
#
_entry.id   AF-A0A1I7SQW7-F1
#
_cell.length_a   1.000
_cell.length_b   1.000
_cell.length_c   1.000
_cell.angle_alpha   90.00
_cell.angle_beta   90.00
_cell.angle_gamma   90.00
#
_symmetry.space_group_name_H-M   'P 1'
#
loop_
_entity.id
_entity.type
_entity.pdbx_description
1 polymer ?
#
loop_
_entity_poly.entity_id
_entity_poly.type
_entity_poly.pdbx_seq_one_letter_code
_entity_poly.pdbx_strand_id
1 'polypeptide(L)'
;MGEKAEKTKTKNKDAKTQLSVGVPTDQELNAPTLQDDADDQLPSERTENELSDISEEGYKQFLRQETTTKFGAVFSPVIVNPYLRRLAVLNALSWAITIGFCGFVLFQVISIWYGHAAVHHHNELDLPCMFDWLEWGPCSASCRNGPQFPVQTRHVDSKTIVRARGMYVETAPCPKNLETMSDNRSCNVHQCPKLLSTIQFRNDCVQFDGHSVQVRDLTIDDMETVTIDTPDLYRPCNSS
;
A
#
# COMPACT_ATOMS: atom_id res chain seq x y z
N MET A 1 33.33 -17.75 35.03
CA MET A 1 32.75 -16.45 34.65
C MET A 1 31.70 -16.77 33.60
N GLY A 2 30.45 -17.11 33.92
CA GLY A 2 29.44 -16.44 34.75
C GLY A 2 28.36 -15.91 33.78
N GLU A 3 27.05 -15.94 33.98
CA GLU A 3 26.10 -16.71 34.81
C GLU A 3 24.68 -16.28 34.34
N LYS A 4 23.78 -17.24 34.04
CA LYS A 4 22.27 -17.25 34.08
C LYS A 4 21.47 -16.14 33.33
N ALA A 5 20.16 -16.22 33.03
CA ALA A 5 19.01 -17.08 33.35
C ALA A 5 17.99 -16.92 32.18
N GLU A 6 17.29 -17.93 31.65
CA GLU A 6 16.03 -18.55 32.12
C GLU A 6 15.01 -17.63 32.82
N LYS A 7 13.79 -17.47 32.26
CA LYS A 7 12.53 -17.64 33.02
C LYS A 7 11.23 -17.56 32.19
N THR A 8 10.42 -18.57 32.47
CA THR A 8 8.98 -18.83 32.28
C THR A 8 8.05 -17.83 32.99
N LYS A 9 6.83 -17.59 32.45
CA LYS A 9 5.50 -17.55 33.15
C LYS A 9 4.39 -17.04 32.19
N THR A 10 3.29 -17.76 31.93
CA THR A 10 2.05 -18.05 32.72
C THR A 10 0.96 -16.96 32.63
N LYS A 11 -0.24 -17.41 32.20
CA LYS A 11 -1.66 -16.98 32.42
C LYS A 11 -1.90 -15.75 33.35
N ASN A 12 -2.93 -14.92 33.21
CA ASN A 12 -4.35 -15.20 32.97
C ASN A 12 -5.16 -13.87 32.96
N LYS A 13 -6.43 -13.97 32.53
CA LYS A 13 -7.58 -13.07 32.77
C LYS A 13 -7.64 -11.79 31.93
N ASP A 14 -8.64 -11.75 31.04
CA ASP A 14 -9.80 -10.88 31.21
C ASP A 14 -11.03 -11.46 30.48
N ALA A 15 -12.10 -11.65 31.24
CA ALA A 15 -13.49 -11.76 30.81
C ALA A 15 -14.08 -10.33 30.89
N LYS A 16 -15.20 -9.89 30.31
CA LYS A 16 -16.45 -10.47 29.79
C LYS A 16 -17.21 -9.26 29.18
N THR A 17 -17.98 -9.37 28.09
CA THR A 17 -19.48 -9.28 28.07
C THR A 17 -19.83 -8.62 26.71
N GLN A 18 -20.30 -9.30 25.64
CA GLN A 18 -21.61 -9.90 25.34
C GLN A 18 -22.81 -8.92 25.42
N LEU A 19 -23.38 -8.58 24.25
CA LEU A 19 -24.78 -8.17 24.12
C LEU A 19 -25.36 -8.78 22.84
N SER A 20 -25.99 -9.95 22.98
CA SER A 20 -26.83 -10.59 21.96
C SER A 20 -28.29 -10.34 22.29
N VAL A 21 -29.01 -9.78 21.33
CA VAL A 21 -30.47 -9.59 21.34
C VAL A 21 -31.16 -10.95 21.23
N GLY A 22 -32.14 -11.17 22.10
CA GLY A 22 -32.94 -12.39 22.18
C GLY A 22 -34.19 -12.37 21.30
N VAL A 23 -34.60 -13.56 20.90
CA VAL A 23 -35.97 -13.94 20.48
C VAL A 23 -36.23 -15.28 21.17
N PRO A 24 -37.30 -15.44 21.99
CA PRO A 24 -37.58 -16.70 22.66
C PRO A 24 -38.56 -17.56 21.86
N THR A 25 -38.34 -18.87 21.92
CA THR A 25 -39.24 -19.92 21.42
C THR A 25 -39.87 -20.64 22.61
N ASP A 26 -41.13 -21.03 22.45
CA ASP A 26 -41.98 -21.69 23.43
C ASP A 26 -41.59 -23.16 23.63
N GLN A 27 -41.58 -23.67 24.86
CA GLN A 27 -42.18 -24.94 25.32
C GLN A 27 -41.65 -25.40 26.69
N GLU A 28 -42.47 -26.21 27.38
CA GLU A 28 -42.32 -26.85 28.70
C GLU A 28 -42.66 -25.92 29.89
N LEU A 29 -43.91 -25.79 30.36
CA LEU A 29 -44.92 -26.79 30.77
C LEU A 29 -44.41 -27.80 31.82
N ASN A 30 -44.47 -27.42 33.11
CA ASN A 30 -45.04 -28.22 34.21
C ASN A 30 -44.80 -27.59 35.61
N ALA A 31 -45.86 -26.96 36.16
CA ALA A 31 -46.43 -27.09 37.53
C ALA A 31 -45.53 -26.95 38.81
N PRO A 32 -46.08 -26.69 40.03
CA PRO A 32 -47.43 -26.28 40.46
C PRO A 32 -47.50 -25.14 41.53
N THR A 33 -48.66 -24.48 41.56
CA THR A 33 -49.46 -23.93 42.70
C THR A 33 -48.88 -23.10 43.86
N LEU A 34 -49.48 -21.90 43.99
CA LEU A 34 -49.66 -21.06 45.18
C LEU A 34 -50.51 -21.74 46.28
N GLN A 35 -50.25 -21.33 47.53
CA GLN A 35 -51.16 -21.37 48.70
C GLN A 35 -50.97 -20.02 49.44
N ASP A 36 -52.01 -19.18 49.56
CA ASP A 36 -53.10 -19.11 50.58
C ASP A 36 -52.75 -17.94 51.54
N ASP A 37 -53.42 -16.79 51.44
CA ASP A 37 -54.62 -16.35 52.21
C ASP A 37 -54.25 -15.89 53.64
N ALA A 38 -54.84 -14.93 54.34
CA ALA A 38 -55.81 -13.83 54.16
C ALA A 38 -55.77 -13.05 55.51
N ASP A 39 -56.13 -11.76 55.56
CA ASP A 39 -57.17 -11.20 56.47
C ASP A 39 -57.15 -9.66 56.63
N ASP A 40 -58.37 -9.15 56.78
CA ASP A 40 -58.85 -7.76 56.80
C ASP A 40 -58.65 -6.97 58.11
N GLN A 41 -58.61 -5.62 57.99
CA GLN A 41 -59.49 -4.61 58.67
C GLN A 41 -58.81 -3.26 58.99
N LEU A 42 -59.40 -2.18 58.46
CA LEU A 42 -59.29 -0.76 58.83
C LEU A 42 -60.06 -0.48 60.17
N PRO A 43 -59.92 0.65 60.91
CA PRO A 43 -60.19 2.02 60.40
C PRO A 43 -59.45 3.22 61.06
N SER A 44 -59.42 4.39 60.40
CA SER A 44 -59.85 5.70 60.96
C SER A 44 -59.49 6.90 60.03
N GLU A 45 -60.48 7.31 59.25
CA GLU A 45 -61.02 8.68 59.10
C GLU A 45 -60.11 9.93 59.28
N ARG A 46 -59.85 10.65 58.17
CA ARG A 46 -59.95 12.12 58.11
C ARG A 46 -60.29 12.57 56.70
N THR A 47 -61.53 12.99 56.52
CA THR A 47 -62.05 13.75 55.38
C THR A 47 -61.41 15.12 55.31
N GLU A 48 -61.12 15.59 54.10
CA GLU A 48 -61.52 16.91 53.59
C GLU A 48 -61.08 17.03 52.12
N ASN A 49 -62.04 16.71 51.25
CA ASN A 49 -62.13 17.25 49.91
C ASN A 49 -62.07 18.78 50.01
N GLU A 50 -61.19 19.43 49.24
CA GLU A 50 -61.44 20.68 48.48
C GLU A 50 -60.27 20.87 47.49
N LEU A 51 -60.13 19.92 46.56
CA LEU A 51 -59.53 20.19 45.24
C LEU A 51 -60.70 20.37 44.27
N SER A 52 -61.21 21.58 44.17
CA SER A 52 -62.15 21.98 43.11
C SER A 52 -61.75 23.34 42.54
N ASP A 53 -61.81 23.42 41.22
CA ASP A 53 -61.99 24.62 40.39
C ASP A 53 -60.74 25.37 39.90
N ILE A 54 -59.96 24.70 39.03
CA ILE A 54 -59.51 25.37 37.80
C ILE A 54 -60.47 24.96 36.69
N SER A 55 -61.36 25.89 36.38
CA SER A 55 -62.32 25.81 35.26
C SER A 55 -61.59 25.58 33.92
N GLU A 56 -62.07 24.57 33.19
CA GLU A 56 -61.67 24.17 31.84
C GLU A 56 -62.13 25.17 30.75
N GLU A 57 -62.60 26.36 31.14
CA GLU A 57 -63.14 27.36 30.21
C GLU A 57 -62.06 28.33 29.69
N GLY A 58 -60.86 28.36 30.29
CA GLY A 58 -59.74 29.19 29.84
C GLY A 58 -59.02 28.69 28.59
N TYR A 59 -59.15 27.40 28.25
CA TYR A 59 -58.40 26.79 27.13
C TYR A 59 -58.96 27.13 25.75
N LYS A 60 -60.25 27.49 25.66
CA LYS A 60 -60.91 27.76 24.36
C LYS A 60 -60.72 29.18 23.85
N GLN A 61 -60.22 30.10 24.68
CA GLN A 61 -59.98 31.48 24.28
C GLN A 61 -58.56 31.75 23.75
N PHE A 62 -57.62 30.82 23.97
CA PHE A 62 -56.24 30.93 23.48
C PHE A 62 -56.03 30.45 22.03
N LEU A 63 -57.01 29.75 21.43
CA LEU A 63 -56.91 29.27 20.05
C LEU A 63 -57.40 30.27 19.00
N ARG A 64 -57.65 31.52 19.39
CA ARG A 64 -58.09 32.57 18.46
C ARG A 64 -57.33 33.88 18.65
N GLN A 65 -56.03 33.86 18.42
CA GLN A 65 -55.34 35.03 17.90
C GLN A 65 -54.01 34.65 17.24
N GLU A 66 -53.97 34.73 15.91
CA GLU A 66 -52.73 35.00 15.21
C GLU A 66 -52.12 36.28 15.77
N THR A 67 -50.87 36.22 16.21
CA THR A 67 -49.76 37.12 15.81
C THR A 67 -48.67 37.17 16.89
N THR A 68 -47.44 36.89 16.47
CA THR A 68 -46.17 37.36 17.05
C THR A 68 -45.76 36.87 18.45
N THR A 69 -44.84 35.90 18.43
CA THR A 69 -43.60 35.88 19.25
C THR A 69 -43.67 36.49 20.66
N LYS A 70 -44.16 35.70 21.63
CA LYS A 70 -43.81 35.86 23.05
C LYS A 70 -43.17 34.58 23.61
N PHE A 71 -42.06 34.17 23.01
CA PHE A 71 -41.19 33.14 23.60
C PHE A 71 -40.63 33.56 24.98
N GLY A 72 -40.62 34.85 25.32
CA GLY A 72 -40.10 35.36 26.60
C GLY A 72 -40.95 35.05 27.84
N ALA A 73 -42.25 34.78 27.69
CA ALA A 73 -43.13 34.49 28.84
C ALA A 73 -42.92 33.09 29.44
N VAL A 74 -42.41 32.15 28.63
CA VAL A 74 -42.17 30.75 29.02
C VAL A 74 -40.93 30.61 29.91
N PHE A 75 -39.95 31.52 29.80
CA PHE A 75 -38.71 31.49 30.60
C PHE A 75 -38.77 32.35 31.87
N SER A 76 -39.88 33.06 32.11
CA SER A 76 -40.08 33.93 33.27
C SER A 76 -39.78 33.28 34.64
N PRO A 77 -40.21 32.02 34.94
CA PRO A 77 -39.89 31.39 36.23
C PRO A 77 -38.42 30.93 36.36
N VAL A 78 -37.69 30.75 35.23
CA VAL A 78 -36.28 30.34 35.22
C VAL A 78 -35.36 31.49 35.68
N ILE A 79 -35.81 32.74 35.50
CA ILE A 79 -35.03 33.94 35.82
C ILE A 79 -35.06 34.27 37.33
N VAL A 80 -36.10 33.82 38.04
CA VAL A 80 -36.36 34.21 39.44
C VAL A 80 -35.70 33.28 40.47
N ASN A 81 -35.53 31.99 40.16
CA ASN A 81 -34.96 31.02 41.11
C ASN A 81 -33.45 30.75 40.86
N PRO A 82 -32.56 30.99 41.83
CA PRO A 82 -31.12 30.82 41.66
C PRO A 82 -30.68 29.36 41.38
N TYR A 83 -31.44 28.36 41.86
CA TYR A 83 -31.16 26.94 41.58
C TYR A 83 -31.50 26.55 40.15
N LEU A 84 -32.65 27.01 39.64
CA LEU A 84 -33.07 26.77 38.25
C LEU A 84 -32.12 27.44 37.25
N ARG A 85 -31.56 28.61 37.61
CA ARG A 85 -30.54 29.28 36.79
C ARG A 85 -29.24 28.48 36.68
N ARG A 86 -28.76 27.90 37.78
CA ARG A 86 -27.55 27.03 37.75
C ARG A 86 -27.78 25.78 36.93
N LEU A 87 -28.95 25.14 37.07
CA LEU A 87 -29.33 23.98 36.28
C LEU A 87 -29.45 24.30 34.78
N ALA A 88 -30.03 25.46 34.44
CA ALA A 88 -30.12 25.94 33.07
C ALA A 88 -28.73 26.21 32.44
N VAL A 89 -27.80 26.80 33.21
CA VAL A 89 -26.41 27.01 32.77
C VAL A 89 -25.69 25.68 32.55
N LEU A 90 -25.81 24.73 33.47
CA LEU A 90 -25.19 23.40 33.33
C LEU A 90 -25.76 22.62 32.13
N ASN A 91 -27.07 22.71 31.89
CA ASN A 91 -27.70 22.11 30.72
C ASN A 91 -27.22 22.78 29.42
N ALA A 92 -27.13 24.12 29.39
CA ALA A 92 -26.58 24.84 28.24
C ALA A 92 -25.11 24.47 27.96
N LEU A 93 -24.29 24.33 29.00
CA LEU A 93 -22.90 23.88 28.88
C LEU A 93 -22.82 22.43 28.36
N SER A 94 -23.68 21.54 28.85
CA SER A 94 -23.77 20.15 28.36
C SER A 94 -24.15 20.08 26.88
N TRP A 95 -25.12 20.89 26.44
CA TRP A 95 -25.48 21.03 25.04
C TRP A 95 -24.32 21.57 24.19
N ALA A 96 -23.59 22.58 24.68
CA ALA A 96 -22.45 23.13 23.97
C ALA A 96 -21.33 22.10 23.76
N ILE A 97 -21.04 21.28 24.80
CA ILE A 97 -20.06 20.19 24.71
C ILE A 97 -20.52 19.13 23.70
N THR A 98 -21.79 18.74 23.77
CA THR A 98 -22.36 17.72 22.87
C THR A 98 -22.34 18.18 21.42
N ILE A 99 -22.71 19.44 21.14
CA ILE A 99 -22.65 20.04 19.80
C ILE A 99 -21.19 20.12 19.31
N GLY A 100 -20.26 20.52 20.18
CA GLY A 100 -18.84 20.56 19.84
C GLY A 100 -18.29 19.17 19.49
N PHE A 101 -18.65 18.14 20.25
CA PHE A 101 -18.27 16.76 19.97
C PHE A 101 -18.86 16.26 18.65
N CYS A 102 -20.15 16.52 18.39
CA CYS A 102 -20.78 16.18 17.11
C CYS A 102 -20.08 16.89 15.93
N GLY A 103 -19.74 18.18 16.09
CA GLY A 103 -19.00 18.93 15.08
C GLY A 103 -17.61 18.33 14.81
N PHE A 104 -16.89 17.92 15.85
CA PHE A 104 -15.60 17.24 15.71
C PHE A 104 -15.74 15.90 14.99
N VAL A 105 -16.72 15.07 15.34
CA VAL A 105 -16.96 13.80 14.65
C VAL A 105 -17.31 14.03 13.18
N LEU A 106 -18.18 15.00 12.86
CA LEU A 106 -18.51 15.36 11.48
C LEU A 106 -17.27 15.82 10.70
N PHE A 107 -16.42 16.65 11.31
CA PHE A 107 -15.16 17.07 10.70
C PHE A 107 -14.24 15.89 10.37
N GLN A 108 -14.14 14.90 11.26
CA GLN A 108 -13.33 13.71 11.01
C GLN A 108 -13.88 12.87 9.86
N VAL A 109 -15.20 12.65 9.82
CA VAL A 109 -15.85 11.89 8.73
C VAL A 109 -15.64 12.59 7.38
N ILE A 110 -15.82 13.91 7.33
CA ILE A 110 -15.60 14.71 6.12
C ILE A 110 -14.14 14.63 5.68
N SER A 111 -13.18 14.73 6.62
CA SER A 111 -11.74 14.65 6.32
C SER A 111 -11.36 13.29 5.74
N ILE A 112 -11.89 12.20 6.30
CA ILE A 112 -11.69 10.83 5.79
C ILE A 112 -12.29 10.70 4.38
N TRP A 113 -13.51 11.21 4.16
CA TRP A 113 -14.17 11.17 2.86
C TRP A 113 -13.38 11.92 1.78
N TYR A 114 -12.91 13.14 2.08
CA TYR A 114 -12.06 13.90 1.16
C TYR A 114 -10.74 13.17 0.87
N GLY A 115 -10.10 12.58 1.89
CA GLY A 115 -8.89 11.78 1.70
C GLY A 115 -9.13 10.58 0.79
N HIS A 116 -10.24 9.86 0.99
CA HIS A 116 -10.62 8.73 0.15
C HIS A 116 -10.94 9.15 -1.29
N ALA A 117 -11.67 10.26 -1.46
CA ALA A 117 -11.99 10.81 -2.78
C ALA A 117 -10.72 11.27 -3.52
N ALA A 118 -9.78 11.91 -2.83
CA ALA A 118 -8.50 12.31 -3.39
C ALA A 118 -7.65 11.10 -3.80
N VAL A 119 -7.59 10.06 -2.95
CA VAL A 119 -6.90 8.80 -3.29
C VAL A 119 -7.54 8.11 -4.47
N HIS A 120 -8.87 8.04 -4.53
CA HIS A 120 -9.59 7.47 -5.67
C HIS A 120 -9.29 8.25 -6.96
N HIS A 121 -9.36 9.58 -6.90
CA HIS A 121 -9.07 10.43 -8.05
C HIS A 121 -7.61 10.34 -8.52
N HIS A 122 -6.65 10.22 -7.61
CA HIS A 122 -5.26 9.97 -7.98
C HIS A 122 -4.98 8.54 -8.46
N ASN A 123 -5.79 7.57 -8.03
CA ASN A 123 -5.75 6.19 -8.51
C ASN A 123 -6.43 6.00 -9.88
N GLU A 124 -7.30 6.92 -10.30
CA GLU A 124 -7.91 6.95 -11.64
C GLU A 124 -6.92 7.32 -12.76
N LEU A 125 -5.75 7.86 -12.41
CA LEU A 125 -4.71 8.11 -13.41
C LEU A 125 -4.08 6.77 -13.81
N ASP A 126 -4.60 6.20 -14.90
CA ASP A 126 -4.03 5.05 -15.58
C ASP A 126 -2.58 5.37 -15.96
N LEU A 127 -1.66 4.69 -15.29
CA LEU A 127 -0.22 4.88 -15.47
C LEU A 127 0.40 3.55 -15.86
N PRO A 128 1.02 3.44 -17.05
CA PRO A 128 1.67 2.21 -17.44
C PRO A 128 2.93 1.96 -16.60
N CYS A 129 3.42 0.72 -16.64
CA CYS A 129 4.77 0.44 -16.14
C CYS A 129 5.79 1.19 -17.00
N MET A 130 6.59 2.07 -16.41
CA MET A 130 7.64 2.80 -17.11
C MET A 130 8.96 2.66 -16.38
N PHE A 131 10.05 2.59 -17.12
CA PHE A 131 11.40 2.53 -16.58
C PHE A 131 12.39 2.86 -17.71
N ASP A 132 13.52 3.42 -17.34
CA ASP A 132 14.63 3.65 -18.25
C ASP A 132 15.74 2.62 -18.02
N TRP A 133 16.55 2.44 -19.05
CA TRP A 133 17.76 1.63 -18.96
C TRP A 133 18.94 2.52 -18.60
N LEU A 134 19.83 1.99 -17.76
CA LEU A 134 21.16 2.56 -17.59
C LEU A 134 21.92 2.53 -18.92
N GLU A 135 22.98 3.33 -18.98
CA GLU A 135 23.92 3.31 -20.08
C GLU A 135 24.53 1.91 -20.24
N TRP A 136 24.98 1.62 -21.46
CA TRP A 136 25.63 0.36 -21.75
C TRP A 136 26.96 0.25 -21.01
N GLY A 137 27.16 -0.89 -20.34
CA GLY A 137 28.45 -1.25 -19.79
C GLY A 137 29.51 -1.49 -20.89
N PRO A 138 30.78 -1.68 -20.48
CA PRO A 138 31.84 -2.03 -21.41
C PRO A 138 31.57 -3.37 -22.09
N CYS A 139 32.11 -3.50 -23.31
CA CYS A 139 32.08 -4.76 -24.03
C CYS A 139 32.94 -5.82 -23.33
N SER A 140 32.48 -7.07 -23.30
CA SER A 140 33.18 -8.17 -22.63
C SER A 140 34.58 -8.45 -23.20
N ALA A 141 34.82 -8.09 -24.46
CA ALA A 141 36.12 -8.17 -25.11
C ALA A 141 36.26 -7.03 -26.14
N SER A 142 37.50 -6.65 -26.45
CA SER A 142 37.80 -5.62 -27.45
C SER A 142 37.57 -6.08 -28.88
N CYS A 143 37.58 -7.39 -29.13
CA CYS A 143 37.43 -8.03 -30.42
C CYS A 143 36.86 -9.45 -30.24
N ARG A 144 36.37 -10.05 -31.32
CA ARG A 144 35.85 -11.41 -31.35
C ARG A 144 36.97 -12.44 -31.49
N ASN A 145 37.08 -13.33 -30.50
CA ASN A 145 37.95 -14.50 -30.57
C ASN A 145 37.09 -15.78 -30.64
N GLY A 146 36.95 -16.34 -31.84
CA GLY A 146 36.10 -17.51 -32.10
C GLY A 146 34.69 -17.17 -32.62
N PRO A 147 33.73 -18.11 -32.51
CA PRO A 147 32.42 -17.95 -33.14
C PRO A 147 31.46 -17.04 -32.36
N GLN A 148 31.66 -16.86 -31.05
CA GLN A 148 30.77 -16.07 -30.21
C GLN A 148 31.16 -14.59 -30.23
N PHE A 149 30.16 -13.71 -30.37
CA PHE A 149 30.40 -12.27 -30.30
C PHE A 149 30.62 -11.81 -28.86
N PRO A 150 31.54 -10.86 -28.64
CA PRO A 150 31.59 -10.11 -27.40
C PRO A 150 30.25 -9.42 -27.13
N VAL A 151 29.89 -9.30 -25.85
CA VAL A 151 28.59 -8.78 -25.41
C VAL A 151 28.81 -7.64 -24.43
N GLN A 152 27.97 -6.61 -24.53
CA GLN A 152 27.83 -5.60 -23.50
C GLN A 152 26.44 -5.69 -22.88
N THR A 153 26.38 -5.41 -21.59
CA THR A 153 25.18 -5.53 -20.77
C THR A 153 24.78 -4.16 -20.24
N ARG A 154 23.49 -3.92 -20.13
CA ARG A 154 22.91 -2.81 -19.37
C ARG A 154 21.83 -3.33 -18.44
N HIS A 155 21.52 -2.55 -17.42
CA HIS A 155 20.48 -2.86 -16.45
C HIS A 155 19.42 -1.76 -16.43
N VAL A 156 18.24 -2.08 -15.90
CA VAL A 156 17.21 -1.07 -15.64
C VAL A 156 17.71 -0.09 -14.56
N ASP A 157 17.47 1.21 -14.75
CA ASP A 157 17.71 2.20 -13.70
C ASP A 157 16.57 2.14 -12.68
N SER A 158 16.86 1.54 -11.52
CA SER A 158 15.87 1.34 -10.45
C SER A 158 15.23 2.64 -9.96
N LYS A 159 15.90 3.79 -10.12
CA LYS A 159 15.36 5.10 -9.71
C LYS A 159 14.27 5.62 -10.62
N THR A 160 14.22 5.14 -11.87
CA THR A 160 13.26 5.57 -12.89
C THR A 160 12.01 4.69 -12.95
N ILE A 161 11.98 3.60 -12.16
CA ILE A 161 10.86 2.65 -12.18
C ILE A 161 9.59 3.31 -11.66
N VAL A 162 8.61 3.38 -12.53
CA VAL A 162 7.23 3.76 -12.24
C VAL A 162 6.36 2.51 -12.33
N ARG A 163 5.74 2.16 -11.21
CA ARG A 163 4.83 1.00 -11.15
C ARG A 163 3.51 1.29 -11.89
N ALA A 164 3.00 0.27 -12.56
CA ALA A 164 1.69 0.32 -13.19
C ALA A 164 0.57 0.64 -12.18
N ARG A 165 -0.41 1.46 -12.59
CA ARG A 165 -1.60 1.87 -11.81
C ARG A 165 -2.85 1.86 -12.69
N GLY A 166 -4.01 1.84 -12.05
CA GLY A 166 -5.30 1.77 -12.73
C GLY A 166 -5.44 0.50 -13.56
N MET A 167 -5.95 0.63 -14.79
CA MET A 167 -6.17 -0.47 -15.74
C MET A 167 -4.90 -1.25 -16.09
N TYR A 168 -3.72 -0.63 -15.99
CA TYR A 168 -2.45 -1.26 -16.33
C TYR A 168 -1.97 -2.29 -15.31
N VAL A 169 -2.52 -2.30 -14.09
CA VAL A 169 -2.17 -3.32 -13.08
C VAL A 169 -2.53 -4.72 -13.57
N GLU A 170 -3.66 -4.86 -14.28
CA GLU A 170 -4.14 -6.15 -14.77
C GLU A 170 -3.77 -6.37 -16.24
N THR A 171 -3.82 -5.33 -17.07
CA THR A 171 -3.61 -5.45 -18.52
C THR A 171 -2.14 -5.48 -18.94
N ALA A 172 -1.26 -4.78 -18.21
CA ALA A 172 0.18 -4.74 -18.49
C ALA A 172 0.99 -4.53 -17.18
N PRO A 173 0.98 -5.51 -16.27
CA PRO A 173 1.70 -5.40 -15.01
C PRO A 173 3.22 -5.26 -15.23
N CYS A 174 3.88 -4.54 -14.32
CA CYS A 174 5.34 -4.53 -14.28
C CYS A 174 5.90 -5.95 -14.08
N PRO A 175 7.01 -6.32 -14.76
CA PRO A 175 7.73 -7.54 -14.49
C PRO A 175 8.16 -7.63 -13.01
N LYS A 176 8.06 -8.82 -12.39
CA LYS A 176 8.39 -9.00 -10.97
C LYS A 176 9.87 -8.72 -10.64
N ASN A 177 10.75 -8.96 -11.61
CA ASN A 177 12.20 -8.85 -11.49
C ASN A 177 12.74 -7.61 -12.22
N LEU A 178 11.92 -6.56 -12.35
CA LEU A 178 12.25 -5.36 -13.14
C LEU A 178 13.55 -4.69 -12.68
N GLU A 179 13.77 -4.56 -11.37
CA GLU A 179 14.99 -3.95 -10.79
C GLU A 179 16.27 -4.72 -11.14
N THR A 180 16.16 -6.03 -11.38
CA THR A 180 17.30 -6.91 -11.71
C THR A 180 17.38 -7.22 -13.21
N MET A 181 16.50 -6.65 -14.00
CA MET A 181 16.40 -6.96 -15.42
C MET A 181 17.64 -6.42 -16.14
N SER A 182 18.21 -7.25 -17.01
CA SER A 182 19.37 -6.92 -17.83
C SER A 182 19.05 -7.12 -19.31
N ASP A 183 19.64 -6.26 -20.13
CA ASP A 183 19.60 -6.36 -21.59
C ASP A 183 21.02 -6.52 -22.12
N ASN A 184 21.17 -7.34 -23.15
CA ASN A 184 22.46 -7.77 -23.69
C ASN A 184 22.48 -7.53 -25.20
N ARG A 185 23.56 -6.94 -25.70
CA ARG A 185 23.78 -6.82 -27.15
C ARG A 185 25.21 -7.14 -27.55
N SER A 186 25.37 -7.63 -28.76
CA SER A 186 26.69 -7.85 -29.36
C SER A 186 27.44 -6.52 -29.56
N CYS A 187 28.74 -6.55 -29.34
CA CYS A 187 29.67 -5.45 -29.56
C CYS A 187 30.99 -6.00 -30.12
N ASN A 188 31.84 -5.13 -30.66
CA ASN A 188 33.17 -5.48 -31.16
C ASN A 188 33.20 -6.73 -32.05
N VAL A 189 32.37 -6.70 -33.10
CA VAL A 189 32.12 -7.86 -33.97
C VAL A 189 33.30 -8.24 -34.88
N HIS A 190 34.30 -7.38 -34.97
CA HIS A 190 35.52 -7.63 -35.74
C HIS A 190 36.34 -8.76 -35.09
N GLN A 191 36.97 -9.60 -35.90
CA GLN A 191 37.84 -10.65 -35.40
C GLN A 191 39.09 -10.06 -34.74
N CYS A 192 39.60 -10.72 -33.70
CA CYS A 192 40.85 -10.33 -33.07
C CYS A 192 42.04 -10.52 -34.03
N PRO A 193 43.04 -9.61 -34.00
CA PRO A 193 44.21 -9.76 -34.83
C PRO A 193 45.00 -11.01 -34.45
N LYS A 194 45.44 -11.75 -35.46
CA LYS A 194 46.30 -12.93 -35.28
C LYS A 194 47.76 -12.54 -35.50
N LEU A 195 48.64 -13.07 -34.67
CA LEU A 195 50.08 -12.88 -34.84
C LEU A 195 50.57 -13.74 -36.00
N LEU A 196 51.41 -13.17 -36.87
CA LEU A 196 52.01 -13.89 -37.99
C LEU A 196 52.85 -15.08 -37.50
N SER A 197 53.53 -14.94 -36.36
CA SER A 197 54.32 -16.00 -35.72
C SER A 197 53.52 -17.26 -35.35
N THR A 198 52.22 -17.12 -35.06
CA THR A 198 51.33 -18.23 -34.71
C THR A 198 50.96 -19.08 -35.94
N ILE A 199 51.10 -18.53 -37.14
CA ILE A 199 50.74 -19.20 -38.39
C ILE A 199 51.92 -20.07 -38.84
N GLN A 200 51.62 -21.33 -39.15
CA GLN A 200 52.63 -22.30 -39.54
C GLN A 200 53.14 -22.04 -40.97
N PHE A 201 54.41 -22.38 -41.18
CA PHE A 201 54.97 -22.45 -42.52
C PHE A 201 54.37 -23.62 -43.28
N ARG A 202 54.17 -23.43 -44.58
CA ARG A 202 53.75 -24.49 -45.46
C ARG A 202 54.88 -25.52 -45.61
N ASN A 203 54.51 -26.76 -45.91
CA ASN A 203 55.48 -27.84 -46.06
C ASN A 203 56.19 -27.82 -47.43
N ASP A 204 55.53 -27.28 -48.46
CA ASP A 204 56.06 -27.08 -49.81
C ASP A 204 56.93 -25.83 -49.92
N CYS A 205 57.88 -25.94 -50.85
CA CYS A 205 58.80 -24.87 -51.21
C CYS A 205 58.31 -24.19 -52.48
N VAL A 206 58.34 -22.86 -52.46
CA VAL A 206 58.01 -22.02 -53.61
C VAL A 206 59.29 -21.34 -54.09
N GLN A 207 59.47 -21.26 -55.41
CA GLN A 207 60.56 -20.50 -56.01
C GLN A 207 60.19 -19.03 -56.02
N PHE A 208 60.99 -18.21 -55.35
CA PHE A 208 60.87 -16.75 -55.34
C PHE A 208 62.24 -16.13 -55.62
N ASP A 209 62.34 -15.38 -56.71
CA ASP A 209 63.57 -14.67 -57.12
C ASP A 209 64.83 -15.57 -57.18
N GLY A 210 64.69 -16.79 -57.70
CA GLY A 210 65.79 -17.76 -57.82
C GLY A 210 66.13 -18.51 -56.52
N HIS A 211 65.43 -18.24 -55.42
CA HIS A 211 65.58 -18.92 -54.14
C HIS A 211 64.38 -19.82 -53.82
N SER A 212 64.66 -20.99 -53.26
CA SER A 212 63.64 -21.91 -52.75
C SER A 212 63.29 -21.56 -51.31
N VAL A 213 62.07 -21.10 -51.08
CA VAL A 213 61.61 -20.62 -49.76
C VAL A 213 60.27 -21.27 -49.35
N GLN A 214 60.11 -21.49 -48.05
CA GLN A 214 58.85 -21.80 -47.39
C GLN A 214 58.17 -20.51 -46.94
N VAL A 215 56.91 -20.35 -47.32
CA VAL A 215 56.03 -19.24 -46.93
C VAL A 215 54.97 -19.73 -45.96
N ARG A 216 54.35 -18.82 -45.20
CA ARG A 216 53.23 -19.17 -44.33
C ARG A 216 51.95 -19.33 -45.13
N ASP A 217 51.12 -20.28 -44.70
CA ASP A 217 49.82 -20.53 -45.36
C ASP A 217 48.74 -19.64 -44.74
N LEU A 218 48.45 -18.51 -45.40
CA LEU A 218 47.41 -17.57 -44.97
C LEU A 218 46.08 -17.94 -45.62
N THR A 219 45.05 -18.16 -44.81
CA THR A 219 43.68 -18.26 -45.33
C THR A 219 43.13 -16.87 -45.65
N ILE A 220 42.04 -16.81 -46.43
CA ILE A 220 41.36 -15.53 -46.78
C ILE A 220 40.97 -14.77 -45.50
N ASP A 221 40.50 -15.47 -44.47
CA ASP A 221 40.11 -14.88 -43.18
C ASP A 221 41.32 -14.35 -42.37
N ASP A 222 42.49 -14.96 -42.55
CA ASP A 222 43.72 -14.53 -41.89
C ASP A 222 44.29 -13.26 -42.53
N MET A 223 44.12 -13.08 -43.85
CA MET A 223 44.64 -11.91 -44.57
C MET A 223 44.05 -10.58 -44.06
N GLU A 224 42.83 -10.57 -43.52
CA GLU A 224 42.18 -9.36 -43.01
C GLU A 224 42.57 -9.01 -41.57
N THR A 225 43.20 -9.93 -40.83
CA THR A 225 43.38 -9.81 -39.37
C THR A 225 44.83 -10.05 -38.91
N VAL A 226 45.74 -10.46 -39.79
CA VAL A 226 47.11 -10.78 -39.41
C VAL A 226 47.94 -9.53 -39.16
N THR A 227 48.66 -9.53 -38.04
CA THR A 227 49.65 -8.50 -37.67
C THR A 227 51.07 -9.08 -37.78
N ILE A 228 51.98 -8.34 -38.40
CA ILE A 228 53.39 -8.74 -38.55
C ILE A 228 54.12 -8.45 -37.23
N ASP A 229 54.41 -9.52 -36.48
CA ASP A 229 55.09 -9.46 -35.18
C ASP A 229 56.52 -10.05 -35.22
N THR A 230 56.88 -10.70 -36.32
CA THR A 230 58.15 -11.41 -36.49
C THR A 230 58.85 -10.98 -37.78
N PRO A 231 60.20 -10.87 -37.78
CA PRO A 231 60.98 -10.60 -38.99
C PRO A 231 61.06 -11.83 -39.92
N ASP A 232 60.77 -13.03 -39.41
CA ASP A 232 60.88 -14.28 -40.17
C ASP A 232 59.68 -14.44 -41.10
N LEU A 233 59.62 -13.69 -42.20
CA LEU A 233 58.51 -13.74 -43.16
C LEU A 233 58.52 -15.02 -44.00
N TYR A 234 59.71 -15.55 -44.28
CA TYR A 234 59.95 -16.79 -45.03
C TYR A 234 61.06 -17.60 -44.36
N ARG A 235 61.13 -18.90 -44.68
CA ARG A 235 62.24 -19.77 -44.29
C ARG A 235 62.93 -20.34 -45.53
N PRO A 236 64.27 -20.45 -45.54
CA PRO A 236 64.94 -21.13 -46.62
C PRO A 236 64.54 -22.62 -46.60
N CYS A 237 64.29 -23.18 -47.78
CA CYS A 237 64.14 -24.63 -47.88
C CYS A 237 65.49 -25.30 -47.77
N ASN A 238 65.63 -26.24 -46.83
CA ASN A 238 66.78 -27.12 -46.82
C ASN A 238 66.67 -28.02 -48.05
N SER A 239 67.54 -27.80 -49.04
CA SER A 239 67.77 -28.74 -50.13
C SER A 239 68.34 -30.02 -49.52
N SER A 240 67.48 -31.02 -49.31
CA SER A 240 67.91 -32.40 -49.08
C SER A 240 68.51 -32.98 -50.36
#